data_AF-A0A815Y1M3-F1
#
_entry.id   AF-A0A815Y1M3-F1
#
_cell.length_a   1.000
_cell.length_b   1.000
_cell.length_c   1.000
_cell.angle_alpha   90.00
_cell.angle_beta   90.00
_cell.angle_gamma   90.00
#
_symmetry.space_group_name_H-M   'P 1'
#
loop_
_entity.id
_entity.type
_entity.pdbx_description
1 polymer ?
#
loop_
_entity_poly.entity_id
_entity_poly.type
_entity_poly.pdbx_seq_one_letter_code
_entity_poly.pdbx_strand_id
1 'polypeptide(L)'
;MGTLELNDIQQLLRLIDPTSFGLENEEHFNEGLLQMTLDEPVKLQLCYILQHLCNYQLQYRIESLIAFSEEFVRRLQADQKRRYQVLKESSLPPALMAKKTREFRCPPKDQMQALLNFKNDLNDTIIFHEDIQEEIKDMLKNFHSNLLVLQQVVE
;
A
#
# COMPACT_ATOMS: atom_id res chain seq x y z
N MET A 1 6.80 -1.91 27.10
CA MET A 1 7.33 -2.97 26.23
C MET A 1 7.25 -2.47 24.79
N GLY A 2 8.40 -2.49 24.13
CA GLY A 2 8.75 -1.88 22.85
C GLY A 2 10.26 -2.00 22.67
N THR A 3 10.80 -3.10 23.18
CA THR A 3 12.22 -3.32 23.49
C THR A 3 12.87 -4.32 22.56
N LEU A 4 12.09 -4.94 21.67
CA LEU A 4 12.61 -5.86 20.66
C LEU A 4 12.96 -5.03 19.44
N GLU A 5 14.25 -5.04 19.09
CA GLU A 5 14.75 -4.45 17.87
C GLU A 5 14.51 -5.40 16.69
N LEU A 6 14.68 -4.89 15.46
CA LEU A 6 14.53 -5.71 14.25
C LEU A 6 15.42 -6.95 14.28
N ASN A 7 16.63 -6.82 14.84
CA ASN A 7 17.55 -7.93 15.01
C ASN A 7 17.00 -9.00 15.97
N ASP A 8 16.34 -8.60 17.06
CA ASP A 8 15.74 -9.54 18.00
C ASP A 8 14.58 -10.31 17.37
N ILE A 9 13.76 -9.64 16.54
CA ILE A 9 12.68 -10.28 15.79
C ILE A 9 13.25 -11.27 14.77
N GLN A 10 14.34 -10.92 14.07
CA GLN A 10 15.01 -11.84 13.15
C GLN A 10 15.55 -13.08 13.86
N GLN A 11 16.16 -12.91 15.03
CA GLN A 11 16.64 -14.03 15.83
C GLN A 11 15.49 -14.91 16.34
N LEU A 12 14.39 -14.30 16.79
CA LEU A 12 13.18 -15.03 17.19
C LEU A 12 12.60 -15.86 16.04
N LEU A 13 12.49 -15.27 14.84
CA LEU A 13 11.99 -15.98 13.65
C LEU A 13 12.89 -17.15 13.26
N ARG A 14 14.22 -17.01 13.38
CA ARG A 14 15.18 -18.10 13.17
C ARG A 14 15.03 -19.24 14.17
N LEU A 15 14.73 -18.93 15.43
CA LEU A 15 14.48 -19.96 16.45
C LEU A 15 13.17 -20.73 16.18
N ILE A 16 12.15 -20.05 15.68
CA ILE A 16 10.85 -20.66 15.35
C ILE A 16 10.98 -21.57 14.13
N ASP A 17 11.57 -21.06 13.05
CA ASP A 17 11.78 -21.80 11.82
C ASP A 17 13.10 -21.39 11.13
N PRO A 18 14.20 -22.11 11.40
CA PRO A 18 15.50 -21.81 10.82
C PRO A 18 15.52 -22.09 9.30
N THR A 19 14.62 -22.93 8.78
CA THR A 19 14.60 -23.23 7.34
C THR A 19 14.04 -22.07 6.52
N SER A 20 13.03 -21.37 7.03
CA SER A 20 12.44 -20.21 6.35
C SER A 20 13.20 -18.90 6.60
N PHE A 21 13.89 -18.77 7.74
CA PHE A 21 14.47 -17.49 8.19
C PHE A 21 16.00 -17.52 8.44
N GLY A 22 16.66 -18.66 8.23
CA GLY A 22 18.11 -18.82 8.35
C GLY A 22 18.88 -18.14 7.22
N LEU A 23 20.15 -17.81 7.49
CA LEU A 23 21.11 -17.39 6.46
C LEU A 23 21.90 -18.61 6.00
N GLU A 24 22.21 -18.71 4.70
CA GLU A 24 22.84 -19.89 4.06
C GLU A 24 24.21 -20.33 4.61
N ASN A 25 24.76 -19.70 5.66
CA ASN A 25 26.13 -19.96 6.14
C ASN A 25 26.32 -19.88 7.67
N GLU A 26 25.26 -19.93 8.49
CA GLU A 26 25.38 -19.91 9.96
C GLU A 26 25.16 -21.31 10.56
N GLU A 27 26.10 -21.80 11.36
CA GLU A 27 25.96 -23.04 12.15
C GLU A 27 24.94 -22.83 13.29
N HIS A 28 23.66 -22.81 12.96
CA HIS A 28 22.57 -22.69 13.93
C HIS A 28 21.59 -23.86 13.80
N PHE A 29 20.93 -24.15 14.93
CA PHE A 29 20.04 -25.29 15.19
C PHE A 29 19.40 -25.88 13.92
N ASN A 30 19.75 -27.13 13.59
CA ASN A 30 19.15 -27.86 12.46
C ASN A 30 17.64 -28.12 12.65
N GLU A 31 17.14 -28.03 13.89
CA GLU A 31 15.73 -28.19 14.24
C GLU A 31 15.21 -26.91 14.88
N GLY A 32 14.16 -26.33 14.31
CA GLY A 32 13.45 -25.19 14.88
C GLY A 32 12.46 -25.59 15.97
N LEU A 33 11.94 -24.59 16.68
CA LEU A 33 11.00 -24.80 17.79
C LEU A 33 9.73 -25.54 17.34
N LEU A 34 9.30 -25.37 16.08
CA LEU A 34 8.14 -26.05 15.51
C LEU A 34 8.37 -27.54 15.21
N GLN A 35 9.62 -27.96 15.04
CA GLN A 35 10.00 -29.35 14.77
C GLN A 35 10.21 -30.16 16.06
N MET A 36 10.34 -29.50 17.20
CA MET A 36 10.53 -30.14 18.51
C MET A 36 9.19 -30.65 19.11
N THR A 37 9.28 -31.66 19.98
CA THR A 37 8.13 -32.07 20.80
C THR A 37 7.95 -31.11 21.97
N LEU A 38 6.99 -30.19 21.84
CA LEU A 38 6.66 -29.19 22.86
C LEU A 38 5.51 -29.65 23.76
N ASP A 39 5.61 -29.34 25.05
CA ASP A 39 4.49 -29.47 25.99
C ASP A 39 3.39 -28.44 25.69
N GLU A 40 2.14 -28.76 26.07
CA GLU A 40 0.97 -27.93 25.79
C GLU A 40 1.09 -26.46 26.27
N PRO A 41 1.62 -26.17 27.48
CA PRO A 41 1.81 -24.79 27.90
C PRO A 41 2.78 -24.02 27.01
N VAL A 42 3.80 -24.69 26.45
CA VAL A 42 4.80 -24.08 25.55
C VAL A 42 4.18 -23.77 24.19
N LYS A 43 3.37 -24.68 23.66
CA LYS A 43 2.59 -24.43 22.42
C LYS A 43 1.68 -23.22 22.56
N LEU A 44 1.00 -23.07 23.70
CA LEU A 44 0.13 -21.93 23.95
C LEU A 44 0.91 -20.61 23.94
N GLN A 45 2.08 -20.56 24.57
CA GLN A 45 2.92 -19.36 24.54
C GLN A 45 3.42 -19.05 23.13
N LEU A 46 3.77 -20.07 22.34
CA LEU A 46 4.16 -19.91 20.94
C LEU A 46 3.01 -19.32 20.11
N CYS A 47 1.77 -19.76 20.33
CA CYS A 47 0.60 -19.17 19.68
C CYS A 47 0.45 -17.67 19.99
N TYR A 48 0.68 -17.25 21.24
CA TYR A 48 0.62 -15.83 21.58
C TYR A 48 1.72 -15.01 20.91
N ILE A 49 2.93 -15.57 20.79
CA ILE A 49 4.04 -14.93 20.08
C ILE A 49 3.68 -14.74 18.60
N LEU A 50 3.22 -15.80 17.93
CA LEU A 50 2.83 -15.75 16.52
C LEU A 50 1.67 -14.76 16.30
N GLN A 51 0.67 -14.79 17.19
CA GLN A 51 -0.45 -13.85 17.13
C GLN A 51 0.03 -12.40 17.27
N HIS A 52 0.99 -12.12 18.15
CA HIS A 52 1.58 -10.80 18.29
C HIS A 52 2.30 -10.34 17.01
N LEU A 53 3.07 -11.23 16.38
CA LEU A 53 3.75 -10.96 15.10
C LEU A 53 2.75 -10.68 13.97
N CYS A 54 1.68 -11.47 13.87
CA CYS A 54 0.60 -11.24 12.90
C CYS A 54 -0.10 -9.88 13.10
N ASN A 55 -0.37 -9.52 14.35
CA ASN A 55 -0.95 -8.21 14.68
C ASN A 55 -0.03 -7.06 14.27
N TYR A 56 1.28 -7.21 14.49
CA TYR A 56 2.26 -6.21 14.07
C TYR A 56 2.32 -6.06 12.54
N GLN A 57 2.30 -7.18 11.81
CA GLN A 57 2.24 -7.15 10.34
C GLN A 57 0.97 -6.45 9.83
N LEU A 58 -0.19 -6.73 10.45
CA LEU A 58 -1.45 -6.09 10.11
C LEU A 58 -1.40 -4.57 10.37
N GLN A 59 -0.86 -4.17 11.52
CA GLN A 59 -0.67 -2.77 11.86
C GLN A 59 0.21 -2.06 10.82
N TYR A 60 1.36 -2.62 10.47
CA TYR A 60 2.27 -2.04 9.47
C TYR A 60 1.60 -1.89 8.10
N ARG A 61 0.78 -2.87 7.69
CA ARG A 61 0.00 -2.79 6.43
C ARG A 61 -0.98 -1.61 6.46
N ILE A 62 -1.68 -1.42 7.58
CA ILE A 62 -2.62 -0.29 7.75
C ILE A 62 -1.86 1.05 7.75
N GLU A 63 -0.76 1.14 8.48
CA GLU A 63 0.07 2.36 8.52
C GLU A 63 0.62 2.71 7.13
N SER A 64 1.10 1.71 6.39
CA SER A 64 1.57 1.88 5.01
C SER A 64 0.45 2.35 4.07
N LEU A 65 -0.77 1.84 4.23
CA LEU A 65 -1.94 2.27 3.46
C LEU A 65 -2.32 3.72 3.76
N ILE A 66 -2.30 4.12 5.04
CA ILE A 66 -2.60 5.50 5.46
C ILE A 66 -1.54 6.45 4.90
N ALA A 67 -0.25 6.14 5.09
CA ALA A 67 0.86 6.96 4.61
C ALA A 67 0.84 7.10 3.08
N PHE A 68 0.58 6.01 2.36
CA PHE A 68 0.39 6.04 0.91
C PHE A 68 -0.78 6.95 0.52
N SER A 69 -1.95 6.78 1.17
CA SER A 69 -3.16 7.54 0.84
C SER A 69 -2.96 9.04 1.03
N GLU A 70 -2.27 9.44 2.10
CA GLU A 70 -1.96 10.85 2.36
C GLU A 70 -1.09 11.46 1.25
N GLU A 71 0.01 10.80 0.90
CA GLU A 71 0.93 11.28 -0.13
C GLU A 71 0.28 11.26 -1.53
N PHE A 72 -0.48 10.21 -1.85
CA PHE A 72 -1.19 10.10 -3.12
C PHE A 72 -2.21 11.23 -3.28
N VAL A 73 -3.05 11.49 -2.28
CA VAL A 73 -4.03 12.58 -2.32
C VAL A 73 -3.34 13.94 -2.42
N ARG A 74 -2.24 14.15 -1.68
CA ARG A 74 -1.46 15.38 -1.74
C ARG A 74 -0.94 15.67 -3.15
N ARG A 75 -0.36 14.66 -3.82
CA ARG A 75 0.12 14.79 -5.21
C ARG A 75 -1.01 15.02 -6.20
N LEU A 76 -2.11 14.31 -6.03
CA LEU A 76 -3.28 14.43 -6.89
C LEU A 76 -3.89 15.83 -6.83
N GLN A 77 -4.00 16.42 -5.62
CA GLN A 77 -4.47 17.79 -5.44
C GLN A 77 -3.50 18.82 -6.02
N ALA A 78 -2.19 18.60 -5.87
CA ALA A 78 -1.18 19.47 -6.48
C ALA A 78 -1.26 19.44 -8.01
N ASP A 79 -1.41 18.26 -8.61
CA ASP A 79 -1.60 18.10 -10.04
C ASP A 79 -2.91 18.75 -10.53
N GLN A 80 -4.01 18.55 -9.80
CA GLN A 80 -5.29 19.20 -10.10
C GLN A 80 -5.16 20.74 -10.05
N LYS A 81 -4.45 21.30 -9.06
CA LYS A 81 -4.19 22.75 -8.97
C LYS A 81 -3.37 23.25 -10.16
N ARG A 82 -2.32 22.51 -10.57
CA ARG A 82 -1.51 22.82 -11.75
C ARG A 82 -2.39 22.85 -13.01
N ARG A 83 -3.22 21.83 -13.22
CA ARG A 83 -4.15 21.76 -14.36
C ARG A 83 -5.16 22.91 -14.37
N TYR A 84 -5.66 23.30 -13.20
CA TYR A 84 -6.53 24.48 -13.07
C TYR A 84 -5.84 25.77 -13.51
N GLN A 85 -4.59 25.99 -13.08
CA GLN A 85 -3.81 27.18 -13.45
C GLN A 85 -3.58 27.25 -14.96
N VAL A 86 -3.14 26.14 -15.56
CA VAL A 86 -2.96 26.02 -17.02
C VAL A 86 -4.26 26.32 -17.75
N LEU A 87 -5.39 25.79 -17.27
CA LEU A 87 -6.70 26.04 -17.89
C LEU A 87 -7.11 27.52 -17.82
N LYS A 88 -6.83 28.19 -16.70
CA LYS A 88 -7.14 29.62 -16.50
C LYS A 88 -6.36 30.52 -17.46
N GLU A 89 -5.13 30.13 -17.79
CA GLU A 89 -4.24 30.87 -18.70
C GLU A 89 -4.47 30.50 -20.18
N SER A 90 -5.19 29.40 -20.45
CA SER A 90 -5.46 28.92 -21.80
C SER A 90 -6.56 29.71 -22.50
N SER A 91 -6.39 29.98 -23.80
CA SER A 91 -7.40 30.57 -24.67
C SER A 91 -8.17 29.49 -25.46
N LEU A 92 -8.79 28.54 -24.76
CA LEU A 92 -9.53 27.45 -25.39
C LEU A 92 -10.94 27.88 -25.83
N PRO A 93 -11.49 27.29 -26.92
CA PRO A 93 -12.88 27.47 -27.30
C PRO A 93 -13.87 27.15 -26.16
N PRO A 94 -15.02 27.85 -26.07
CA PRO A 94 -15.99 27.68 -24.99
C PRO A 94 -16.44 26.23 -24.74
N ALA A 95 -16.61 25.45 -25.81
CA ALA A 95 -17.00 24.04 -25.71
C ALA A 95 -15.93 23.17 -25.02
N LEU A 96 -14.65 23.44 -25.27
CA LEU A 96 -13.52 22.73 -24.64
C LEU A 96 -13.31 23.21 -23.20
N MET A 97 -13.46 24.52 -22.95
CA MET A 97 -13.44 25.08 -21.60
C MET A 97 -14.55 24.47 -20.73
N ALA A 98 -15.77 24.36 -21.24
CA ALA A 98 -16.89 23.77 -20.50
C ALA A 98 -16.63 22.31 -20.09
N LYS A 99 -16.01 21.52 -20.98
CA LYS A 99 -15.60 20.13 -20.69
C LYS A 99 -14.52 20.08 -19.61
N LYS A 100 -13.39 20.79 -19.79
CA LYS A 100 -12.27 20.74 -18.83
C LYS A 100 -12.62 21.34 -17.46
N THR A 101 -13.46 22.37 -17.41
CA THR A 101 -13.90 22.97 -16.12
C THR A 101 -14.89 22.09 -15.34
N ARG A 102 -15.39 20.98 -15.91
CA ARG A 102 -16.27 20.04 -15.18
C ARG A 102 -15.52 19.43 -13.98
N GLU A 103 -14.22 19.21 -14.11
CA GLU A 103 -13.39 18.64 -13.03
C GLU A 103 -13.55 19.42 -11.73
N PHE A 104 -13.36 20.73 -11.81
CA PHE A 104 -13.32 21.64 -10.67
C PHE A 104 -14.71 22.02 -10.16
N ARG A 105 -15.77 21.55 -10.82
CA ARG A 105 -17.16 21.84 -10.47
C ARG A 105 -17.87 20.61 -9.88
N CYS A 106 -17.31 19.42 -10.04
CA CYS A 106 -17.86 18.19 -9.46
C CYS A 106 -17.66 18.14 -7.94
N PRO A 107 -18.59 17.50 -7.18
CA PRO A 107 -18.38 17.20 -5.77
C PRO A 107 -17.11 16.35 -5.52
N PRO A 108 -16.47 16.47 -4.33
CA PRO A 108 -15.24 15.73 -4.03
C PRO A 108 -15.37 14.21 -4.17
N LYS A 109 -16.54 13.64 -3.86
CA LYS A 109 -16.78 12.20 -4.02
C LYS A 109 -16.70 11.74 -5.48
N ASP A 110 -17.32 12.51 -6.38
CA ASP A 110 -17.35 12.21 -7.81
C ASP A 110 -15.98 12.44 -8.44
N GLN A 111 -15.24 13.46 -7.98
CA GLN A 111 -13.85 13.67 -8.32
C GLN A 111 -13.00 12.46 -7.91
N MET A 112 -13.07 12.02 -6.65
CA MET A 112 -12.31 10.86 -6.18
C MET A 112 -12.67 9.59 -6.95
N GLN A 113 -13.95 9.36 -7.24
CA GLN A 113 -14.37 8.19 -8.03
C GLN A 113 -13.84 8.25 -9.47
N ALA A 114 -13.86 9.41 -10.11
CA ALA A 114 -13.28 9.64 -11.44
C ALA A 114 -11.76 9.42 -11.44
N LEU A 115 -11.08 9.87 -10.39
CA LEU A 115 -9.62 9.79 -10.26
C LEU A 115 -9.13 8.41 -9.82
N LEU A 116 -9.96 7.59 -9.19
CA LEU A 116 -9.64 6.21 -8.77
C LEU A 116 -10.05 5.15 -9.78
N ASN A 117 -10.92 5.48 -10.73
CA ASN A 117 -11.40 4.57 -11.77
C ASN A 117 -10.46 4.52 -12.99
N PHE A 118 -9.20 4.13 -12.78
CA PHE A 118 -8.20 3.99 -13.87
C PHE A 118 -8.57 2.97 -14.95
N LYS A 119 -9.59 2.13 -14.72
CA LYS A 119 -10.01 1.03 -15.60
C LYS A 119 -11.32 1.28 -16.34
N ASN A 120 -12.12 2.28 -15.97
CA ASN A 120 -13.43 2.49 -16.58
C ASN A 120 -13.40 3.72 -17.50
N ASP A 121 -13.29 3.43 -18.79
CA ASP A 121 -13.50 4.35 -19.91
C ASP A 121 -14.98 4.77 -20.01
N LEU A 122 -15.52 5.36 -18.95
CA LEU A 122 -16.74 6.15 -19.07
C LEU A 122 -16.34 7.41 -19.84
N ASN A 123 -16.83 7.54 -21.08
CA ASN A 123 -16.47 8.54 -22.09
C ASN A 123 -16.31 10.00 -21.61
N ASP A 124 -16.86 10.38 -20.47
CA ASP A 124 -16.75 11.71 -19.86
C ASP A 124 -15.58 11.87 -18.87
N THR A 125 -15.06 10.76 -18.34
CA THR A 125 -14.00 10.68 -17.31
C THR A 125 -12.61 10.66 -17.92
N ILE A 126 -12.51 10.24 -19.19
CA ILE A 126 -11.27 10.16 -19.96
C ILE A 126 -10.54 11.50 -20.00
N ILE A 127 -11.28 12.62 -20.09
CA ILE A 127 -10.70 13.97 -20.11
C ILE A 127 -9.97 14.30 -18.80
N PHE A 128 -10.49 13.86 -17.66
CA PHE A 128 -9.79 14.04 -16.38
C PHE A 128 -8.55 13.17 -16.30
N HIS A 129 -8.58 12.01 -16.95
CA HIS A 129 -7.59 10.97 -16.82
C HIS A 129 -6.37 11.18 -17.72
N GLU A 130 -6.56 11.67 -18.95
CA GLU A 130 -5.48 11.97 -19.90
C GLU A 130 -4.52 13.05 -19.39
N ASP A 131 -5.03 14.03 -18.64
CA ASP A 131 -4.21 15.16 -18.19
C ASP A 131 -3.43 14.88 -16.88
N ILE A 132 -3.77 13.82 -16.14
CA ILE A 132 -3.06 13.45 -14.90
C ILE A 132 -1.67 12.91 -15.22
N GLN A 133 -0.68 13.38 -14.48
CA GLN A 133 0.70 12.89 -14.54
C GLN A 133 0.81 11.37 -14.41
N GLU A 134 1.51 10.73 -15.35
CA GLU A 134 1.70 9.27 -15.36
C GLU A 134 2.38 8.78 -14.08
N GLU A 135 3.27 9.58 -13.47
CA GLU A 135 3.92 9.20 -12.21
C GLU A 135 2.92 8.98 -11.07
N ILE A 136 1.81 9.73 -11.05
CA ILE A 136 0.74 9.56 -10.06
C ILE A 136 -0.06 8.28 -10.34
N LYS A 137 -0.31 7.98 -11.61
CA LYS A 137 -1.01 6.74 -12.01
C LYS A 137 -0.17 5.51 -11.64
N ASP A 138 1.12 5.56 -11.93
CA ASP A 138 2.06 4.49 -11.64
C ASP A 138 2.27 4.31 -10.14
N MET A 139 2.28 5.40 -9.37
CA MET A 139 2.29 5.34 -7.90
C MET A 139 1.15 4.47 -7.35
N LEU A 140 -0.09 4.65 -7.83
CA LEU A 140 -1.22 3.82 -7.39
C LEU A 140 -1.12 2.38 -7.90
N LYS A 141 -0.76 2.18 -9.16
CA LYS A 141 -0.60 0.82 -9.74
C LYS A 141 0.47 0.03 -8.98
N ASN A 142 1.62 0.64 -8.72
CA ASN A 142 2.73 0.02 -8.00
C ASN A 142 2.34 -0.31 -6.56
N PHE A 143 1.66 0.62 -5.86
CA PHE A 143 1.17 0.35 -4.51
C PHE A 143 0.15 -0.80 -4.49
N HIS A 144 -0.78 -0.83 -5.44
CA HIS A 144 -1.76 -1.91 -5.56
C HIS A 144 -1.10 -3.27 -5.83
N SER A 145 -0.15 -3.34 -6.76
CA SER A 145 0.62 -4.56 -7.05
C SER A 145 1.37 -5.05 -5.81
N ASN A 146 2.04 -4.15 -5.09
CA ASN A 146 2.75 -4.48 -3.85
C ASN A 146 1.79 -4.99 -2.77
N LEU A 147 0.61 -4.39 -2.64
CA LEU A 147 -0.41 -4.82 -1.69
C LEU A 147 -0.89 -6.26 -2.00
N LEU A 148 -1.08 -6.60 -3.27
CA LEU A 148 -1.52 -7.93 -3.69
C LEU A 148 -0.45 -9.01 -3.46
N VAL A 149 0.82 -8.70 -3.76
CA VAL A 149 1.94 -9.63 -3.48
C VAL A 149 2.02 -9.94 -1.98
N LEU A 150 1.81 -8.93 -1.13
CA LEU A 150 1.79 -9.13 0.32
C LEU A 150 0.57 -9.95 0.81
N GLN A 151 -0.52 -10.03 0.04
CA GLN A 151 -1.70 -10.83 0.37
C GLN A 151 -1.56 -12.31 -0.04
N GLN A 152 -0.72 -12.63 -1.02
CA GLN A 152 -0.58 -13.99 -1.59
C GLN A 152 0.24 -14.98 -0.73
N VAL A 153 0.76 -14.59 0.44
CA VAL A 153 1.58 -15.47 1.31
C VAL A 153 0.69 -16.27 2.30
N VAL A 154 -0.64 -16.30 2.12
CA VAL A 154 -1.59 -16.94 3.05
C VAL A 154 -2.35 -18.12 2.42
N GLU A 155 -1.98 -18.58 1.22
CA GLU A 155 -2.56 -19.80 0.62
C GLU A 155 -1.51 -20.89 0.40
#